data_AF-C1A5F0-F1
#
_entry.id   AF-C1A5F0-F1
#
_cell.length_a   1.000
_cell.length_b   1.000
_cell.length_c   1.000
_cell.angle_alpha   90.00
_cell.angle_beta   90.00
_cell.angle_gamma   90.00
#
_symmetry.space_group_name_H-M   'P 1'
#
loop_
_entity.id
_entity.type
_entity.pdbx_description
1 polymer ?
#
loop_
_entity_poly.entity_id
_entity_poly.type
_entity_poly.pdbx_seq_one_letter_code
_entity_poly.pdbx_strand_id
1 'polypeptide(L)'
;MADALDGFLHRANVVAESVAESVADMKRLAGDDTAAGDVISRIPQLARVGVQLADVSATPGFQRLIDSGLVERLGEEKTIEAVKAVLDRLELAAFTLEAIDGLLRRGDTIATALSADLDELKTASQPDFAKLKELLAALPTLVAAGQTLVRSGMLEPQTVEVLGTIGRSAAESYEEAREARAAEKPIGIFGLLRALRDPDVNRAISFALHASKAYGQKLGR
;
A
#
# COMPACT_ATOMS: atom_id res chain seq x y z
N MET A 1 61.34 29.49 -15.93
CA MET A 1 61.09 30.35 -14.75
C MET A 1 60.13 31.50 -15.07
N ALA A 2 60.18 32.12 -16.26
CA ALA A 2 59.25 33.18 -16.65
C ALA A 2 57.76 32.76 -16.63
N ASP A 3 57.41 31.61 -17.22
CA ASP A 3 56.01 31.15 -17.30
C ASP A 3 55.38 30.81 -15.93
N ALA A 4 56.18 30.37 -14.96
CA ALA A 4 55.68 30.07 -13.61
C ALA A 4 55.33 31.34 -12.82
N LEU A 5 56.06 32.44 -13.09
CA LEU A 5 55.80 33.74 -12.47
C LEU A 5 54.54 34.38 -13.06
N ASP A 6 54.33 34.22 -14.38
CA ASP A 6 53.18 34.78 -15.08
C ASP A 6 51.86 34.11 -14.65
N GLY A 7 51.87 32.79 -14.49
CA GLY A 7 50.72 32.06 -13.93
C GLY A 7 50.42 32.41 -12.47
N PHE A 8 51.43 32.81 -11.68
CA PHE A 8 51.22 33.26 -10.30
C PHE A 8 50.62 34.67 -10.25
N LEU A 9 51.11 35.60 -11.07
CA LEU A 9 50.60 36.96 -11.15
C LEU A 9 49.15 37.00 -11.68
N HIS A 10 48.83 36.15 -12.66
CA HIS A 10 47.47 36.04 -13.17
C HIS A 10 46.47 35.56 -12.09
N ARG A 11 46.85 34.53 -11.32
CA ARG A 11 46.02 34.05 -10.20
C ARG A 11 45.91 35.07 -9.07
N ALA A 12 47.00 35.78 -8.75
CA ALA A 12 46.96 36.83 -7.74
C ALA A 12 46.00 37.95 -8.12
N ASN A 13 45.92 38.31 -9.41
CA ASN A 13 45.00 39.33 -9.89
C ASN A 13 43.53 38.87 -9.82
N VAL A 14 43.25 37.63 -10.22
CA VAL A 14 41.90 37.04 -10.12
C VAL A 14 41.44 36.92 -8.66
N VAL A 15 42.35 36.53 -7.76
CA VAL A 15 42.05 36.44 -6.33
C VAL A 15 41.83 37.82 -5.73
N ALA A 16 42.63 38.82 -6.11
CA ALA A 16 42.43 40.20 -5.65
C ALA A 16 41.09 40.77 -6.10
N GLU A 17 40.65 40.47 -7.32
CA GLU A 17 39.36 40.90 -7.87
C GLU A 17 38.19 40.20 -7.16
N SER A 18 38.29 38.88 -6.94
CA SER A 18 37.26 38.11 -6.22
C SER A 18 37.14 38.50 -4.74
N VAL A 19 38.26 38.87 -4.09
CA VAL A 19 38.25 39.41 -2.73
C VAL A 19 37.67 40.83 -2.69
N ALA A 20 37.99 41.68 -3.67
CA ALA A 20 37.41 43.02 -3.76
C ALA A 20 35.89 42.97 -3.99
N GLU A 21 35.42 42.05 -4.83
CA GLU A 21 34.00 41.79 -5.08
C GLU A 21 33.29 41.25 -3.83
N SER A 22 33.89 40.28 -3.13
CA SER A 22 33.34 39.75 -1.86
C SER A 22 33.26 40.81 -0.76
N VAL A 23 34.25 41.70 -0.67
CA VAL A 23 34.25 42.80 0.31
C VAL A 23 33.21 43.86 -0.07
N ALA A 24 33.01 44.13 -1.37
CA ALA A 24 31.98 45.04 -1.85
C ALA A 24 30.56 44.49 -1.56
N ASP A 25 30.34 43.20 -1.76
CA ASP A 25 29.06 42.54 -1.46
C ASP A 25 28.81 42.44 0.05
N MET A 26 29.84 42.15 0.84
CA MET A 26 29.74 42.19 2.31
C MET A 26 29.41 43.60 2.81
N LYS A 27 29.98 44.64 2.19
CA LYS A 27 29.66 46.04 2.52
C LYS A 27 28.26 46.46 2.07
N ARG A 28 27.73 45.88 0.98
CA ARG A 28 26.33 46.06 0.56
C ARG A 28 25.37 45.37 1.53
N LEU A 29 25.67 44.14 1.97
CA LEU A 29 24.89 43.43 2.99
C LEU A 29 24.95 44.11 4.37
N ALA A 30 26.10 44.66 4.74
CA ALA A 30 26.27 45.39 6.00
C ALA A 30 25.75 46.84 5.95
N GLY A 31 25.63 47.42 4.75
CA GLY A 31 25.05 48.75 4.52
C GLY A 31 23.52 48.74 4.41
N ASP A 32 22.91 47.56 4.36
CA ASP A 32 21.46 47.39 4.46
C ASP A 32 21.10 47.30 5.95
N ASP A 33 20.69 48.43 6.55
CA ASP A 33 20.25 48.55 7.96
C ASP A 33 19.17 47.52 8.36
N THR A 34 18.60 46.81 7.39
CA THR A 34 17.60 45.76 7.54
C THR A 34 18.18 44.40 7.97
N ALA A 35 19.39 44.02 7.53
CA ALA A 35 19.97 42.71 7.87
C ALA A 35 20.49 42.68 9.31
N ALA A 36 21.14 43.76 9.76
CA ALA A 36 21.55 43.92 11.15
C ALA A 36 20.33 44.06 12.07
N GLY A 37 19.30 44.82 11.65
CA GLY A 37 18.03 44.97 12.38
C GLY A 37 17.28 43.64 12.55
N ASP A 38 17.24 42.81 11.50
CA ASP A 38 16.58 41.49 11.55
C ASP A 38 17.33 40.53 12.48
N VAL A 39 18.66 40.47 12.41
CA VAL A 39 19.47 39.64 13.33
C VAL A 39 19.33 40.12 14.78
N ILE A 40 19.38 41.43 15.04
CA ILE A 40 19.19 42.01 16.38
C ILE A 40 17.79 41.70 16.93
N SER A 41 16.77 41.71 16.09
CA SER A 41 15.40 41.34 16.48
C SER A 41 15.23 39.85 16.81
N ARG A 42 16.12 38.99 16.29
CA ARG A 42 16.13 37.54 16.54
C ARG A 42 16.99 37.13 17.74
N ILE A 43 17.85 37.99 18.26
CA ILE A 43 18.64 37.73 19.48
C ILE A 43 17.76 37.26 20.67
N PRO A 44 16.62 37.90 20.97
CA PRO A 44 15.74 37.46 22.06
C PRO A 44 15.07 36.11 21.79
N GLN A 45 14.78 35.79 20.52
CA GLN A 45 14.21 34.50 20.14
C GLN A 45 15.25 33.38 20.28
N LEU A 46 16.49 33.62 19.83
CA LEU A 46 17.59 32.69 19.99
C LEU A 46 17.92 32.44 21.47
N ALA A 47 17.85 33.47 22.32
CA ALA A 47 18.00 33.30 23.77
C ALA A 47 16.88 32.43 24.37
N ARG A 48 15.62 32.60 23.94
CA ARG A 48 14.50 31.75 24.37
C ARG A 48 14.65 30.30 23.90
N VAL A 49 15.05 30.09 22.64
CA VAL A 49 15.32 28.75 22.11
C VAL A 49 16.48 28.10 22.86
N GLY A 50 17.54 28.85 23.18
CA GLY A 50 18.66 28.35 23.98
C GLY A 50 18.24 27.90 25.38
N VAL A 51 17.37 28.66 26.05
CA VAL A 51 16.83 28.30 27.38
C VAL A 51 15.89 27.08 27.28
N GLN A 52 15.01 27.03 26.29
CA GLN A 52 14.12 25.88 26.07
C GLN A 52 14.89 24.62 25.71
N LEU A 53 15.95 24.74 24.91
CA LEU A 53 16.83 23.63 24.56
C LEU A 53 17.64 23.17 25.78
N ALA A 54 18.07 24.09 26.65
CA ALA A 54 18.73 23.76 27.91
C ALA A 54 17.80 22.96 28.84
N ASP A 55 16.55 23.38 29.01
CA ASP A 55 15.56 22.68 29.84
C ASP A 55 15.21 21.29 29.28
N VAL A 56 15.04 21.17 27.96
CA VAL A 56 14.79 19.87 27.31
C VAL A 56 16.02 18.96 27.39
N SER A 57 17.23 19.51 27.22
CA SER A 57 18.48 18.75 27.32
C SER A 57 18.76 18.24 28.73
N ALA A 58 18.35 18.99 29.76
CA ALA A 58 18.49 18.60 31.16
C ALA A 58 17.51 17.49 31.59
N THR A 59 16.58 17.09 30.72
CA THR A 59 15.61 16.04 31.04
C THR A 59 16.29 14.66 30.95
N PRO A 60 16.19 13.78 31.98
CA PRO A 60 16.81 12.45 31.96
C PRO A 60 16.35 11.54 30.81
N GLY A 61 15.19 11.83 30.19
CA GLY A 61 14.72 11.16 28.99
C GLY A 61 15.50 11.55 27.74
N PHE A 62 15.86 12.82 27.61
CA PHE A 62 16.61 13.32 26.46
C PHE A 62 18.06 12.82 26.48
N GLN A 63 18.69 12.80 27.65
CA GLN A 63 20.03 12.27 27.83
C GLN A 63 20.10 10.77 27.43
N ARG A 64 19.12 9.97 27.84
CA ARG A 64 19.00 8.56 27.43
C ARG A 64 18.80 8.40 25.92
N LEU A 65 18.10 9.34 25.28
CA LEU A 65 17.88 9.34 23.84
C LEU A 65 19.17 9.62 23.07
N ILE A 66 19.98 10.57 23.55
CA ILE A 66 21.31 10.89 23.03
C ILE A 66 22.24 9.68 23.21
N ASP A 67 22.30 9.13 24.42
CA ASP A 67 23.17 7.98 24.75
C ASP A 67 22.80 6.71 23.97
N SER A 68 21.52 6.57 23.56
CA SER A 68 21.04 5.43 22.76
C SER A 68 21.43 5.49 21.27
N GLY A 69 22.04 6.59 20.80
CA GLY A 69 22.39 6.80 19.39
C GLY A 69 21.18 7.00 18.46
N LEU A 70 19.96 7.11 19.02
CA LEU A 70 18.74 7.34 18.25
C LEU A 70 18.73 8.72 17.61
N VAL A 71 19.32 9.73 18.25
CA VAL A 71 19.41 11.09 17.69
C VAL A 71 20.32 11.11 16.45
N GLU A 72 21.42 10.37 16.47
CA GLU A 72 22.30 10.17 15.31
C GLU A 72 21.52 9.51 14.15
N ARG A 73 20.80 8.42 14.44
CA ARG A 73 19.99 7.70 13.46
C ARG A 73 18.83 8.53 12.92
N LEU A 74 18.19 9.34 13.76
CA LEU A 74 17.12 10.27 13.37
C LEU A 74 17.62 11.45 12.53
N GLY A 75 18.93 11.73 12.55
CA GLY A 75 19.57 12.68 11.64
C GLY A 75 19.82 12.12 10.23
N GLU A 76 19.71 10.81 10.04
CA GLU A 76 19.86 10.18 8.72
C GLU A 76 18.59 10.38 7.88
N GLU A 77 18.75 10.88 6.65
CA GLU A 77 17.66 11.16 5.70
C GLU A 77 16.72 9.95 5.52
N LYS A 78 17.29 8.74 5.42
CA LYS A 78 16.51 7.49 5.29
C LYS A 78 15.65 7.17 6.51
N THR A 79 16.10 7.54 7.71
CA THR A 79 15.34 7.30 8.95
C THR A 79 14.21 8.29 9.08
N ILE A 80 14.42 9.55 8.70
CA ILE A 80 13.35 10.56 8.64
C ILE A 80 12.28 10.13 7.63
N GLU A 81 12.67 9.64 6.46
CA GLU A 81 11.74 9.11 5.46
C GLU A 81 10.97 7.88 5.98
N ALA A 82 11.64 6.96 6.69
CA ALA A 82 11.00 5.80 7.29
C ALA A 82 10.03 6.19 8.41
N VAL A 83 10.40 7.13 9.26
CA VAL A 83 9.53 7.66 10.33
C VAL A 83 8.34 8.39 9.72
N LYS A 84 8.55 9.21 8.69
CA LYS A 84 7.47 9.86 7.94
C LYS A 84 6.55 8.83 7.28
N ALA A 85 7.08 7.78 6.66
CA ALA A 85 6.28 6.73 6.05
C ALA A 85 5.47 5.91 7.07
N VAL A 86 5.97 5.75 8.29
CA VAL A 86 5.22 5.13 9.40
C VAL A 86 4.14 6.08 9.90
N LEU A 87 4.45 7.37 10.11
CA LEU A 87 3.49 8.40 10.51
C LEU A 87 2.35 8.54 9.48
N ASP A 88 2.68 8.56 8.17
CA ASP A 88 1.72 8.62 7.06
C ASP A 88 0.82 7.37 7.01
N ARG A 89 1.21 6.26 7.64
CA ARG A 89 0.45 5.01 7.73
C ARG A 89 -0.20 4.78 9.10
N LEU A 90 0.03 5.65 10.08
CA LEU A 90 -0.61 5.56 11.39
C LEU A 90 -2.13 5.78 11.32
N GLU A 91 -2.59 6.55 10.33
CA GLU A 91 -4.03 6.72 10.09
C GLU A 91 -4.68 5.41 9.64
N LEU A 92 -3.97 4.62 8.82
CA LEU A 92 -4.37 3.26 8.46
C LEU A 92 -4.31 2.33 9.69
N ALA A 93 -3.30 2.49 10.55
CA ALA A 93 -3.18 1.73 11.79
C ALA A 93 -4.33 2.04 12.77
N ALA A 94 -4.71 3.31 12.91
CA ALA A 94 -5.85 3.74 13.72
C ALA A 94 -7.17 3.18 13.17
N PHE A 95 -7.37 3.23 11.85
CA PHE A 95 -8.51 2.61 11.18
C PHE A 95 -8.56 1.08 11.39
N THR A 96 -7.41 0.39 11.32
CA THR A 96 -7.37 -1.05 11.62
C THR A 96 -7.61 -1.34 13.09
N LEU A 97 -7.15 -0.48 14.00
CA LEU A 97 -7.37 -0.63 15.43
C LEU A 97 -8.85 -0.42 15.78
N GLU A 98 -9.52 0.52 15.12
CA GLU A 98 -10.95 0.77 15.24
C GLU A 98 -11.78 -0.34 14.58
N ALA A 99 -11.31 -0.90 13.46
CA ALA A 99 -11.92 -2.09 12.85
C ALA A 99 -11.78 -3.33 13.75
N ILE A 100 -10.63 -3.50 14.43
CA ILE A 100 -10.40 -4.55 15.43
C ILE A 100 -11.27 -4.31 16.66
N ASP A 101 -11.37 -3.07 17.17
CA ASP A 101 -12.24 -2.73 18.30
C ASP A 101 -13.72 -2.97 17.95
N GLY A 102 -14.16 -2.57 16.76
CA GLY A 102 -15.49 -2.87 16.24
C GLY A 102 -15.76 -4.36 16.06
N LEU A 103 -14.76 -5.14 15.65
CA LEU A 103 -14.85 -6.60 15.57
C LEU A 103 -14.89 -7.26 16.94
N LEU A 104 -14.11 -6.78 17.92
CA LEU A 104 -14.13 -7.26 19.31
C LEU A 104 -15.47 -6.98 19.98
N ARG A 105 -16.00 -5.76 19.78
CA ARG A 105 -17.29 -5.31 20.31
C ARG A 105 -18.48 -6.04 19.69
N ARG A 106 -18.39 -6.39 18.40
CA ARG A 106 -19.33 -7.30 17.73
C ARG A 106 -19.07 -8.76 18.10
N GLY A 107 -17.84 -9.09 18.44
CA GLY A 107 -17.37 -10.38 18.93
C GLY A 107 -18.10 -10.80 20.21
N ASP A 108 -18.40 -9.88 21.12
CA ASP A 108 -19.22 -10.18 22.32
C ASP A 108 -20.66 -10.58 21.96
N THR A 109 -21.27 -9.88 21.00
CA THR A 109 -22.62 -10.21 20.50
C THR A 109 -22.64 -11.50 19.70
N ILE A 110 -21.60 -11.75 18.90
CA ILE A 110 -21.42 -13.00 18.15
C ILE A 110 -21.10 -14.13 19.11
N ALA A 111 -20.30 -13.91 20.15
CA ALA A 111 -19.96 -14.90 21.17
C ALA A 111 -21.18 -15.26 22.00
N THR A 112 -22.09 -14.32 22.28
CA THR A 112 -23.34 -14.62 22.99
C THR A 112 -24.30 -15.44 22.12
N ALA A 113 -24.43 -15.08 20.83
CA ALA A 113 -25.22 -15.86 19.86
C ALA A 113 -24.61 -17.25 19.62
N LEU A 114 -23.28 -17.30 19.49
CA LEU A 114 -22.52 -18.52 19.29
C LEU A 114 -22.46 -19.35 20.56
N SER A 115 -22.61 -18.78 21.77
CA SER A 115 -22.69 -19.51 23.05
C SER A 115 -24.01 -20.27 23.19
N ALA A 116 -25.11 -19.70 22.66
CA ALA A 116 -26.38 -20.40 22.53
C ALA A 116 -26.27 -21.59 21.56
N ASP A 117 -25.52 -21.43 20.46
CA ASP A 117 -25.19 -22.52 19.53
C ASP A 117 -24.05 -23.44 20.06
N LEU A 118 -23.22 -22.97 21.01
CA LEU A 118 -22.07 -23.70 21.57
C LEU A 118 -22.50 -24.67 22.64
N ASP A 119 -23.61 -24.47 23.35
CA ASP A 119 -24.15 -25.54 24.22
C ASP A 119 -24.62 -26.74 23.36
N GLU A 120 -25.01 -26.51 22.11
CA GLU A 120 -25.29 -27.55 21.11
C GLU A 120 -23.99 -28.14 20.52
N LEU A 121 -22.93 -27.32 20.39
CA LEU A 121 -21.59 -27.75 19.99
C LEU A 121 -20.70 -28.30 21.12
N LYS A 122 -21.05 -28.16 22.40
CA LYS A 122 -20.30 -28.69 23.55
C LYS A 122 -20.44 -30.20 23.66
N THR A 123 -21.47 -30.74 23.03
CA THR A 123 -21.59 -32.15 22.65
C THR A 123 -20.62 -32.57 21.53
N ALA A 124 -19.98 -31.62 20.85
CA ALA A 124 -19.04 -31.81 19.75
C ALA A 124 -17.70 -31.06 19.98
N SER A 125 -16.97 -31.47 21.02
CA SER A 125 -15.51 -31.36 21.17
C SER A 125 -14.82 -29.98 21.30
N GLN A 126 -13.74 -29.99 22.08
CA GLN A 126 -12.93 -28.87 22.55
C GLN A 126 -12.38 -27.95 21.43
N PRO A 127 -12.14 -26.65 21.71
CA PRO A 127 -11.44 -25.77 20.78
C PRO A 127 -10.02 -26.30 20.52
N ASP A 128 -9.79 -26.79 19.31
CA ASP A 128 -8.52 -27.38 18.89
C ASP A 128 -7.49 -26.28 18.60
N PHE A 129 -6.73 -25.90 19.64
CA PHE A 129 -5.63 -24.94 19.54
C PHE A 129 -4.53 -25.37 18.56
N ALA A 130 -4.44 -26.65 18.17
CA ALA A 130 -3.51 -27.09 17.13
C ALA A 130 -3.98 -26.61 15.75
N LYS A 131 -5.29 -26.69 15.48
CA LYS A 131 -5.90 -26.20 14.24
C LYS A 131 -5.79 -24.68 14.09
N LEU A 132 -5.85 -23.94 15.20
CA LEU A 132 -5.62 -22.49 15.20
C LEU A 132 -4.17 -22.14 14.82
N LYS A 133 -3.18 -22.90 15.34
CA LYS A 133 -1.76 -22.72 14.97
C LYS A 133 -1.50 -23.09 13.52
N GLU A 134 -2.16 -24.13 13.00
CA GLU A 134 -2.08 -24.54 11.61
C GLU A 134 -2.63 -23.45 10.66
N LEU A 135 -3.78 -22.85 11.01
CA LEU A 135 -4.33 -21.71 10.28
C LEU A 135 -3.41 -20.48 10.32
N LEU A 136 -2.79 -20.21 11.49
CA LEU A 136 -1.82 -19.12 11.63
C LEU A 136 -0.54 -19.35 10.81
N ALA A 137 -0.12 -20.61 10.68
CA ALA A 137 1.01 -21.00 9.83
C ALA A 137 0.66 -20.97 8.33
N ALA A 138 -0.61 -21.21 7.98
CA ALA A 138 -1.10 -21.16 6.59
C ALA A 138 -1.40 -19.73 6.11
N LEU A 139 -1.56 -18.78 7.03
CA LEU A 139 -1.93 -17.39 6.77
C LEU A 139 -1.02 -16.69 5.74
N PRO A 140 0.32 -16.79 5.80
CA PRO A 140 1.20 -16.22 4.78
C PRO A 140 0.95 -16.79 3.37
N THR A 141 0.69 -18.09 3.28
CA THR A 141 0.38 -18.78 2.02
C THR A 141 -0.97 -18.34 1.46
N LEU A 142 -1.99 -18.23 2.33
CA LEU A 142 -3.30 -17.69 1.97
C LEU A 142 -3.22 -16.25 1.47
N VAL A 143 -2.41 -15.41 2.13
CA VAL A 143 -2.17 -14.03 1.69
C VAL A 143 -1.45 -13.99 0.33
N ALA A 144 -0.43 -14.82 0.13
CA ALA A 144 0.27 -14.90 -1.15
C ALA A 144 -0.63 -15.41 -2.29
N ALA A 145 -1.45 -16.43 -2.02
CA ALA A 145 -2.45 -16.93 -2.97
C ALA A 145 -3.50 -15.85 -3.28
N GLY A 146 -4.01 -15.15 -2.27
CA GLY A 146 -4.95 -14.04 -2.43
C GLY A 146 -4.36 -12.90 -3.26
N GLN A 147 -3.12 -12.48 -2.99
CA GLN A 147 -2.43 -11.48 -3.80
C GLN A 147 -2.24 -11.92 -5.24
N THR A 148 -1.95 -13.20 -5.47
CA THR A 148 -1.85 -13.78 -6.82
C THR A 148 -3.20 -13.71 -7.53
N LEU A 149 -4.30 -13.99 -6.82
CA LEU A 149 -5.67 -13.93 -7.35
C LEU A 149 -6.12 -12.50 -7.67
N VAL A 150 -5.71 -11.53 -6.85
CA VAL A 150 -5.94 -10.11 -7.12
C VAL A 150 -5.15 -9.67 -8.35
N ARG A 151 -3.85 -10.01 -8.43
CA ARG A 151 -2.99 -9.62 -9.56
C ARG A 151 -3.36 -10.28 -10.88
N SER A 152 -3.97 -11.46 -10.85
CA SER A 152 -4.44 -12.16 -12.05
C SER A 152 -5.75 -11.61 -12.61
N GLY A 153 -6.37 -10.63 -11.95
CA GLY A 153 -7.66 -10.05 -12.36
C GLY A 153 -8.85 -10.98 -12.10
N MET A 154 -8.66 -12.09 -11.37
CA MET A 154 -9.72 -13.06 -11.07
C MET A 154 -10.78 -12.50 -10.10
N LEU A 155 -10.41 -11.50 -9.30
CA LEU A 155 -11.33 -10.80 -8.39
C LEU A 155 -11.86 -9.48 -8.96
N GLU A 156 -11.56 -9.15 -10.22
CA GLU A 156 -12.15 -7.99 -10.86
C GLU A 156 -13.67 -8.18 -11.03
N PRO A 157 -14.50 -7.15 -10.78
CA PRO A 157 -15.96 -7.26 -10.88
C PRO A 157 -16.44 -7.87 -12.19
N GLN A 158 -15.81 -7.49 -13.31
CA GLN A 158 -16.15 -7.99 -14.65
C GLN A 158 -15.84 -9.49 -14.81
N THR A 159 -14.72 -9.97 -14.30
CA THR A 159 -14.34 -11.39 -14.36
C THR A 159 -15.28 -12.23 -13.51
N VAL A 160 -15.59 -11.77 -12.30
CA VAL A 160 -16.51 -12.44 -11.38
C VAL A 160 -17.93 -12.49 -11.97
N GLU A 161 -18.39 -11.41 -12.60
CA GLU A 161 -19.69 -11.35 -13.26
C GLU A 161 -19.81 -12.36 -14.41
N VAL A 162 -18.82 -12.42 -15.30
CA VAL A 162 -18.79 -13.38 -16.42
C VAL A 162 -18.81 -14.82 -15.90
N LEU A 163 -17.97 -15.14 -14.92
CA LEU A 163 -17.93 -16.47 -14.30
C LEU A 163 -19.24 -16.80 -13.59
N GLY A 164 -19.84 -15.83 -12.90
CA GLY A 164 -21.12 -15.97 -12.23
C GLY A 164 -22.27 -16.26 -13.20
N THR A 165 -22.31 -15.55 -14.34
CA THR A 165 -23.31 -15.78 -15.38
C THR A 165 -23.15 -17.17 -16.00
N ILE A 166 -21.92 -17.57 -16.34
CA ILE A 166 -21.66 -18.93 -16.87
C ILE A 166 -22.09 -19.99 -15.85
N GLY A 167 -21.64 -19.86 -14.60
CA GLY A 167 -21.95 -20.82 -13.54
C GLY A 167 -23.45 -20.95 -13.28
N ARG A 168 -24.17 -19.82 -13.23
CA ARG A 168 -25.63 -19.81 -13.03
C ARG A 168 -26.36 -20.43 -14.21
N SER A 169 -26.02 -20.04 -15.44
CA SER A 169 -26.63 -20.61 -16.65
C SER A 169 -26.40 -22.12 -16.75
N ALA A 170 -25.23 -22.61 -16.34
CA ALA A 170 -24.90 -24.03 -16.33
C ALA A 170 -25.69 -24.79 -15.24
N ALA A 171 -25.84 -24.22 -14.05
CA ALA A 171 -26.64 -24.81 -12.98
C ALA A 171 -28.13 -24.86 -13.35
N GLU A 172 -28.68 -23.78 -13.90
CA GLU A 172 -30.06 -23.70 -14.39
C GLU A 172 -30.30 -24.72 -15.51
N SER A 173 -29.42 -24.77 -16.52
CA SER A 173 -29.53 -25.73 -17.62
C SER A 173 -29.43 -27.19 -17.15
N TYR A 174 -28.64 -27.45 -16.10
CA TYR A 174 -28.51 -28.78 -15.53
C TYR A 174 -29.78 -29.24 -14.82
N GLU A 175 -30.39 -28.37 -14.01
CA GLU A 175 -31.67 -28.66 -13.34
C GLU A 175 -32.81 -28.79 -14.36
N GLU A 176 -32.90 -27.89 -15.35
CA GLU A 176 -33.88 -27.99 -16.44
C GLU A 176 -33.74 -29.30 -17.23
N ALA A 177 -32.52 -29.69 -17.59
CA ALA A 177 -32.27 -30.97 -18.27
C ALA A 177 -32.60 -32.18 -17.38
N ARG A 178 -32.46 -32.06 -16.06
CA ARG A 178 -32.81 -33.11 -15.11
C ARG A 178 -34.33 -33.25 -14.96
N GLU A 179 -35.06 -32.15 -14.95
CA GLU A 179 -36.53 -32.15 -14.91
C GLU A 179 -37.14 -32.60 -16.24
N ALA A 180 -36.57 -32.17 -17.37
CA ALA A 180 -36.99 -32.52 -18.72
C ALA A 180 -36.66 -33.98 -19.12
N ARG A 181 -35.76 -34.67 -18.39
CA ARG A 181 -35.48 -36.11 -18.59
C ARG A 181 -36.72 -37.00 -18.44
N ALA A 182 -37.80 -36.51 -17.82
CA ALA A 182 -39.07 -37.22 -17.76
C ALA A 182 -39.85 -37.19 -19.10
N ALA A 183 -39.47 -36.36 -20.09
CA ALA A 183 -40.27 -36.09 -21.29
C ALA A 183 -39.52 -36.08 -22.65
N GLU A 184 -38.19 -36.05 -22.72
CA GLU A 184 -37.52 -35.70 -23.99
C GLU A 184 -36.94 -36.86 -24.85
N LYS A 185 -37.20 -36.76 -26.16
CA LYS A 185 -36.59 -37.58 -27.23
C LYS A 185 -35.20 -37.05 -27.59
N PRO A 186 -34.23 -37.91 -27.93
CA PRO A 186 -32.88 -37.47 -28.30
C PRO A 186 -32.91 -36.52 -29.50
N ILE A 187 -32.09 -35.48 -29.45
CA ILE A 187 -31.93 -34.49 -30.53
C ILE A 187 -31.30 -35.18 -31.75
N GLY A 188 -32.02 -35.20 -32.88
CA GLY A 188 -31.50 -35.70 -34.16
C GLY A 188 -30.65 -34.68 -34.91
N ILE A 189 -30.03 -35.09 -36.02
CA ILE A 189 -29.12 -34.26 -36.85
C ILE A 189 -29.81 -32.95 -37.31
N PHE A 190 -31.09 -33.00 -37.68
CA PHE A 190 -31.86 -31.79 -38.04
C PHE A 190 -32.14 -30.88 -36.84
N GLY A 191 -32.30 -31.45 -35.64
CA GLY A 191 -32.45 -30.69 -34.40
C GLY A 191 -31.16 -29.98 -34.02
N LEU A 192 -30.01 -30.61 -34.24
CA LEU A 192 -28.71 -29.99 -34.04
C LEU A 192 -28.50 -28.81 -35.00
N LEU A 193 -28.84 -28.97 -36.28
CA LEU A 193 -28.79 -27.87 -37.26
C LEU A 193 -29.74 -26.73 -36.91
N ARG A 194 -30.94 -27.05 -36.38
CA ARG A 194 -31.91 -26.06 -35.89
C ARG A 194 -31.35 -25.28 -34.70
N ALA A 195 -30.71 -25.96 -33.74
CA ALA A 195 -30.07 -25.36 -32.58
C ALA A 195 -28.89 -24.45 -32.98
N LEU A 196 -28.10 -24.86 -33.97
CA LEU A 196 -27.03 -24.01 -34.50
C LEU A 196 -27.54 -22.73 -35.18
N ARG A 197 -28.80 -22.72 -35.65
CA ARG A 197 -29.46 -21.53 -36.21
C ARG A 197 -30.14 -20.66 -35.16
N ASP A 198 -30.13 -21.08 -33.91
CA ASP A 198 -30.69 -20.31 -32.80
C ASP A 198 -29.83 -19.06 -32.54
N PRO A 199 -30.44 -17.86 -32.37
CA PRO A 199 -29.70 -16.63 -32.14
C PRO A 199 -28.89 -16.64 -30.83
N ASP A 200 -29.37 -17.30 -29.78
CA ASP A 200 -28.70 -17.31 -28.47
C ASP A 200 -27.54 -18.31 -28.45
N VAL A 201 -27.70 -19.46 -29.10
CA VAL A 201 -26.60 -20.41 -29.34
C VAL A 201 -25.48 -19.75 -30.16
N ASN A 202 -25.83 -18.98 -31.20
CA ASN A 202 -24.85 -18.26 -32.00
C ASN A 202 -24.08 -17.20 -31.20
N ARG A 203 -24.75 -16.48 -30.28
CA ARG A 203 -24.09 -15.52 -29.38
C ARG A 203 -23.05 -16.21 -28.49
N ALA A 204 -23.37 -17.37 -27.93
CA ALA A 204 -22.45 -18.15 -27.10
C ALA A 204 -21.22 -18.64 -27.90
N ILE A 205 -21.45 -19.17 -29.11
CA ILE A 205 -20.36 -19.59 -30.01
C ILE A 205 -19.48 -18.40 -30.38
N SER A 206 -20.08 -17.25 -30.71
CA SER A 206 -19.35 -16.02 -31.05
C SER A 206 -18.48 -15.56 -29.89
N PHE A 207 -19.02 -15.54 -28.66
CA PHE A 207 -18.24 -15.23 -27.46
C PHE A 207 -17.04 -16.17 -27.30
N ALA A 208 -17.24 -17.48 -27.42
CA ALA A 208 -16.16 -18.47 -27.30
C ALA A 208 -15.04 -18.26 -28.34
N LEU A 209 -15.41 -17.94 -29.60
CA LEU A 209 -14.46 -17.63 -30.66
C LEU A 209 -13.66 -16.35 -30.37
N HIS A 210 -14.33 -15.29 -29.89
CA HIS A 210 -13.67 -14.04 -29.53
C HIS A 210 -12.72 -14.22 -28.34
N ALA A 211 -13.14 -14.93 -27.29
CA ALA A 211 -12.29 -15.24 -26.14
C ALA A 211 -11.05 -16.05 -26.56
N SER A 212 -11.24 -17.08 -27.39
CA SER A 212 -10.15 -17.92 -27.90
C SER A 212 -9.15 -17.11 -28.74
N LYS A 213 -9.65 -16.22 -29.60
CA LYS A 213 -8.81 -15.32 -30.41
C LYS A 213 -7.99 -14.36 -29.55
N ALA A 214 -8.63 -13.75 -28.54
CA ALA A 214 -7.95 -12.84 -27.61
C ALA A 214 -6.87 -13.55 -26.79
N TYR A 215 -7.13 -14.79 -26.35
CA TYR A 215 -6.16 -15.62 -25.65
C TYR A 215 -4.96 -15.98 -26.54
N GLY A 216 -5.21 -16.45 -27.77
CA GLY A 216 -4.15 -16.78 -28.72
C GLY A 216 -3.24 -15.59 -29.07
N GLN A 217 -3.79 -14.38 -29.16
CA GLN A 217 -3.00 -13.16 -29.38
C GLN A 217 -2.08 -12.78 -28.21
N LYS A 218 -2.41 -13.21 -26.99
CA LYS A 218 -1.56 -13.01 -25.81
C LYS A 218 -0.45 -14.06 -25.70
N LEU A 219 -0.68 -15.27 -26.22
CA LEU A 219 0.34 -16.34 -26.26
C LEU A 219 1.35 -16.18 -27.41
N GLY A 220 0.97 -15.50 -28.50
CA GLY A 220 1.84 -15.24 -29.65
C GLY A 220 2.75 -14.01 -29.50
N ARG A 221 2.81 -13.39 -28.32
CA ARG A 221 3.74 -12.32 -27.93
C ARG A 221 4.67 -12.85 -26.84
#